data_AF-A0A1F7IFJ4-F1
#
_entry.id   AF-A0A1F7IFJ4-F1
#
_cell.length_a   1.000
_cell.length_b   1.000
_cell.length_c   1.000
_cell.angle_alpha   90.00
_cell.angle_beta   90.00
_cell.angle_gamma   90.00
#
_symmetry.space_group_name_H-M   'P 1'
#
loop_
_entity.id
_entity.type
_entity.pdbx_description
1 polymer ?
#
loop_
_entity_poly.entity_id
_entity_poly.type
_entity_poly.pdbx_seq_one_letter_code
_entity_poly.pdbx_strand_id
1 'polypeptide(L)' 'MKLNQAFIISLSDWLINVSAGWFGAAFIFPAFSKVSKKVNIWLLIMNIGFAIFSFGLGVSLKLK' A
#
# COMPACT_ATOMS: atom_id res chain seq x y z
N MET A 1 -0.05 -23.49 17.74
CA MET A 1 0.47 -22.15 18.12
C MET A 1 -0.67 -21.17 17.90
N LYS A 2 -1.34 -20.67 18.95
CA LYS A 2 -2.37 -19.63 18.80
C LYS A 2 -1.62 -18.35 18.43
N LEU A 3 -1.45 -18.10 17.12
CA LEU A 3 -0.92 -16.83 16.64
C LEU A 3 -1.77 -15.74 17.27
N ASN A 4 -1.14 -14.79 17.95
CA ASN A 4 -1.83 -13.83 18.80
C ASN A 4 -2.81 -13.03 17.92
N GLN A 5 -4.12 -13.26 18.08
CA GLN A 5 -5.14 -12.66 17.20
C GLN A 5 -5.03 -11.14 17.17
N ALA A 6 -4.66 -10.52 18.30
CA ALA A 6 -4.38 -9.09 18.38
C ALA A 6 -3.28 -8.65 17.40
N PHE A 7 -2.22 -9.44 17.27
CA PHE A 7 -1.13 -9.14 16.32
C PHE A 7 -1.60 -9.23 14.87
N ILE A 8 -2.42 -10.23 14.52
CA ILE A 8 -2.95 -10.39 13.15
C ILE A 8 -3.84 -9.20 12.77
N ILE A 9 -4.72 -8.78 13.70
CA ILE A 9 -5.60 -7.63 13.50
C ILE A 9 -4.79 -6.34 13.33
N SER A 10 -3.83 -6.08 14.22
CA SER A 10 -2.96 -4.89 14.11
C SER A 10 -2.14 -4.89 12.82
N LEU A 11 -1.62 -6.05 12.40
CA LEU A 11 -0.88 -6.19 11.15
C LEU A 11 -1.78 -5.92 9.94
N SER A 12 -3.01 -6.43 9.96
CA SER A 12 -4.01 -6.18 8.91
C SER A 12 -4.35 -4.70 8.80
N ASP A 13 -4.66 -4.04 9.92
CA ASP A 13 -5.01 -2.61 9.94
C ASP A 13 -3.82 -1.74 9.52
N TRP A 14 -2.60 -2.12 9.90
CA TRP A 14 -1.39 -1.46 9.43
C TRP A 14 -1.22 -1.61 7.91
N LEU A 15 -1.38 -2.80 7.35
CA LEU A 15 -1.29 -3.06 5.90
C LEU A 15 -2.33 -2.26 5.11
N ILE A 16 -3.57 -2.19 5.60
CA ILE A 16 -4.63 -1.40 4.98
C ILE A 16 -4.27 0.09 5.01
N ASN A 17 -3.78 0.62 6.14
CA ASN A 17 -3.36 2.02 6.22
C ASN A 17 -2.16 2.34 5.33
N VAL A 18 -1.18 1.45 5.27
CA VAL A 18 -0.03 1.58 4.37
C VAL A 18 -0.47 1.62 2.91
N SER A 19 -1.46 0.80 2.53
CA SER A 19 -2.03 0.81 1.17
C SER A 19 -2.61 2.18 0.79
N ALA A 20 -3.33 2.83 1.71
CA ALA A 20 -3.87 4.16 1.50
C ALA A 20 -2.76 5.21 1.31
N GLY A 21 -1.66 5.08 2.06
CA GLY A 21 -0.46 5.90 1.90
C GLY A 21 0.16 5.76 0.51
N TRP A 22 0.29 4.53 -0.01
CA TRP A 22 0.81 4.29 -1.36
C TRP A 22 -0.13 4.82 -2.46
N PHE A 23 -1.45 4.69 -2.30
CA PHE A 23 -2.41 5.34 -3.19
C PHE A 23 -2.26 6.87 -3.17
N GLY A 24 -2.10 7.49 -1.99
CA GLY A 24 -1.85 8.92 -1.89
C GLY A 24 -0.56 9.35 -2.61
N ALA A 25 0.53 8.59 -2.41
CA ALA A 25 1.81 8.82 -3.07
C ALA A 25 1.70 8.72 -4.60
N ALA A 26 0.86 7.81 -5.12
CA ALA A 26 0.60 7.67 -6.55
C ALA A 26 0.04 8.96 -7.19
N PHE A 27 -0.76 9.76 -6.47
CA PHE A 27 -1.30 11.02 -7.00
C PHE A 27 -0.42 12.23 -6.72
N ILE A 28 0.19 12.29 -5.55
CA ILE A 28 1.02 13.44 -5.14
C ILE A 28 2.33 13.44 -5.91
N PHE A 29 3.02 12.31 -6.01
CA PHE A 29 4.38 12.29 -6.56
C PHE A 29 4.46 12.77 -8.03
N PRO A 30 3.56 12.35 -8.95
CA PRO A 30 3.57 12.85 -10.32
C PRO A 30 3.20 14.34 -10.43
N ALA A 31 2.39 14.87 -9.50
CA ALA A 31 1.95 16.26 -9.49
C ALA A 31 3.06 17.22 -9.05
N PHE A 32 3.96 16.78 -8.16
CA PHE A 32 5.00 17.64 -7.56
C PHE A 32 6.43 17.33 -8.04
N SER A 33 6.66 16.18 -8.70
CA SER A 33 8.00 15.80 -9.15
C SER A 33 8.38 16.51 -10.46
N LYS A 34 9.54 17.17 -10.46
CA LYS A 34 10.17 17.75 -11.66
C LYS A 34 10.97 16.72 -12.48
N VAL A 35 10.75 15.43 -12.21
CA VAL A 35 11.52 14.32 -12.81
C VAL A 35 10.98 13.98 -14.19
N SER A 36 11.79 13.33 -15.01
CA SER A 36 11.39 12.78 -16.32
C SER A 36 10.05 12.04 -16.28
N LYS A 37 9.18 12.31 -17.27
CA LYS A 37 7.84 11.68 -17.42
C LYS A 37 7.88 10.15 -17.33
N LYS A 38 8.93 9.51 -17.87
CA LYS A 38 9.09 8.04 -17.83
C LYS A 38 9.28 7.53 -16.39
N VAL A 39 10.07 8.24 -15.59
CA VAL A 39 10.31 7.89 -14.18
C VAL A 39 9.02 8.08 -13.38
N ASN A 40 8.25 9.13 -13.66
CA ASN A 40 6.96 9.37 -12.99
C ASN A 40 5.93 8.25 -13.26
N ILE A 41 5.86 7.74 -14.49
CA ILE A 41 5.01 6.60 -14.84
C ILE A 41 5.45 5.31 -14.15
N TRP A 42 6.76 5.07 -14.05
CA TRP A 42 7.26 3.89 -13.35
C TRP A 42 6.94 3.95 -11.85
N LEU A 43 7.17 5.11 -11.23
CA LEU A 43 6.83 5.35 -9.82
C LEU A 43 5.33 5.22 -9.56
N LEU A 44 4.48 5.69 -10.48
CA LEU A 44 3.04 5.53 -10.40
C LEU A 44 2.64 4.05 -10.38
N ILE A 45 3.17 3.26 -11.32
CA ILE A 45 2.90 1.81 -11.41
C ILE A 45 3.35 1.10 -10.14
N MET A 46 4.54 1.43 -9.63
CA MET A 46 5.06 0.85 -8.39
C MET A 46 4.18 1.19 -7.19
N ASN A 47 3.80 2.47 -7.02
CA ASN A 47 2.94 2.90 -5.92
C ASN A 47 1.57 2.22 -5.96
N ILE A 48 0.93 2.16 -7.13
CA ILE A 48 -0.35 1.45 -7.31
C ILE A 48 -0.19 -0.05 -7.01
N GLY A 49 0.89 -0.67 -7.51
CA GLY A 49 1.19 -2.08 -7.26
C GLY A 49 1.36 -2.39 -5.77
N PHE A 50 2.16 -1.59 -5.05
CA PHE A 50 2.34 -1.73 -3.61
C PHE A 50 1.04 -1.48 -2.83
N ALA A 51 0.23 -0.52 -3.27
CA ALA A 51 -1.06 -0.23 -2.66
C ALA A 51 -2.01 -1.44 -2.78
N ILE A 52 -2.18 -1.99 -3.98
CA ILE A 52 -3.03 -3.17 -4.21
C ILE A 52 -2.52 -4.39 -3.43
N PHE A 53 -1.20 -4.63 -3.44
CA PHE A 53 -0.60 -5.75 -2.74
C PHE A 53 -0.80 -5.68 -1.23
N SER A 54 -0.50 -4.53 -0.62
CA SER A 54 -0.67 -4.33 0.82
C SER A 54 -2.14 -4.37 1.25
N PHE A 55 -3.03 -3.78 0.46
CA PHE A 55 -4.47 -3.86 0.71
C PHE A 55 -4.98 -5.30 0.64
N GLY A 56 -4.63 -6.04 -0.41
CA GLY A 56 -5.04 -7.43 -0.60
C GLY A 56 -4.56 -8.35 0.52
N LEU A 57 -3.30 -8.20 0.95
CA LEU A 57 -2.78 -8.92 2.11
C LEU A 57 -3.48 -8.53 3.41
N GLY A 58 -3.68 -7.24 3.66
CA GLY A 58 -4.35 -6.74 4.85
C GLY A 58 -5.78 -7.28 4.97
N VAL A 59 -6.57 -7.20 3.89
CA VAL A 59 -7.93 -7.73 3.85
C VAL A 59 -7.94 -9.25 4.02
N SER A 60 -7.05 -9.97 3.36
CA SER A 60 -6.95 -11.43 3.48
C SER A 60 -6.62 -11.90 4.90
N LEU A 61 -5.82 -11.11 5.63
CA LEU A 61 -5.50 -11.37 7.04
C LEU A 61 -6.66 -11.02 7.98
N LYS A 62 -7.53 -10.07 7.60
CA LYS A 62 -8.69 -9.68 8.41
C LYS A 62 -9.87 -10.65 8.30
N LEU A 63 -9.99 -11.29 7.14
CA LEU A 63 -11.06 -12.23 6.82
C LEU A 63 -10.78 -13.66 7.31
N LYS A 64 -9.57 -13.94 7.82
CA LYS A 64 -9.16 -15.22 8.40
C LYS A 64 -9.18 -15.16 9.92
#